data_AF-A0A3N6GW30-F1
#
_entry.id   AF-A0A3N6GW30-F1
#
_cell.length_a   1.000
_cell.length_b   1.000
_cell.length_c   1.000
_cell.angle_alpha   90.00
_cell.angle_beta   90.00
_cell.angle_gamma   90.00
#
_symmetry.space_group_name_H-M   'P 1'
#
loop_
_entity.id
_entity.type
_entity.pdbx_description
1 polymer ?
#
loop_
_entity_poly.entity_id
_entity_poly.type
_entity_poly.pdbx_seq_one_letter_code
_entity_poly.pdbx_strand_id
1 'polypeptide(L)'
;MPRWKALSEELDPQIREFAGQLRRLVDRRGLSIAAVADRTGYSRTSWERYLNGRLLAPKGAVVALAEATGTSQAHLTTMWELAERAWSRSEPRQDMTVLSVRIPGTGDTGGTGGEGISPGDPAASLRSTGRRRRQAVLLAGVVGALLVLAAVVLLAGPGH
;
A
#
# COMPACT_ATOMS: atom_id res chain seq x y z
N MET A 1 -11.41 -21.92 4.18
CA MET A 1 -10.03 -21.63 4.63
C MET A 1 -9.14 -21.41 3.40
N PRO A 2 -8.22 -20.43 3.41
CA PRO A 2 -7.34 -20.14 2.29
C PRO A 2 -6.40 -21.32 2.00
N ARG A 3 -6.24 -21.68 0.72
CA ARG A 3 -5.21 -22.65 0.30
C ARG A 3 -3.91 -21.89 0.05
N TRP A 4 -3.05 -21.84 1.06
CA TRP A 4 -1.79 -21.11 0.97
C TRP A 4 -0.82 -21.76 -0.01
N LYS A 5 -0.17 -20.94 -0.85
CA LYS A 5 1.01 -21.36 -1.59
C LYS A 5 2.20 -21.51 -0.62
N ALA A 6 3.12 -22.42 -0.89
CA ALA A 6 4.41 -22.47 -0.20
C ALA A 6 5.12 -21.10 -0.26
N LEU A 7 5.73 -20.69 0.85
CA LEU A 7 6.57 -19.50 0.91
C LEU A 7 7.88 -19.78 0.17
N SER A 8 8.47 -18.76 -0.46
CA SER A 8 9.75 -18.92 -1.16
C SER A 8 10.84 -19.45 -0.22
N GLU A 9 11.63 -20.41 -0.69
CA GLU A 9 12.76 -20.98 0.05
C GLU A 9 13.93 -19.99 0.21
N GLU A 10 14.00 -18.98 -0.67
CA GLU A 10 15.00 -17.91 -0.65
C GLU A 10 14.70 -16.79 0.37
N LEU A 11 13.49 -16.76 0.96
CA LEU A 11 13.13 -15.75 1.95
C LEU A 11 13.97 -15.91 3.23
N ASP A 12 14.42 -14.79 3.81
CA ASP A 12 15.05 -14.80 5.14
C ASP A 12 14.11 -15.51 6.13
N PRO A 13 14.63 -16.41 7.00
CA PRO A 13 13.84 -17.17 7.96
C PRO A 13 12.90 -16.30 8.81
N GLN A 14 13.32 -15.09 9.19
CA GLN A 14 12.50 -14.19 10.02
C GLN A 14 11.27 -13.67 9.24
N ILE A 15 11.45 -13.35 7.95
CA ILE A 15 10.34 -12.93 7.07
C ILE A 15 9.38 -14.09 6.85
N ARG A 16 9.90 -15.30 6.63
CA ARG A 16 9.10 -16.52 6.44
C ARG A 16 8.26 -16.82 7.67
N GLU A 17 8.86 -16.76 8.86
CA GLU A 17 8.15 -17.01 10.12
C GLU A 17 7.05 -15.97 10.35
N PHE A 18 7.34 -14.70 10.09
CA PHE A 18 6.36 -13.63 10.20
C PHE A 18 5.17 -13.85 9.25
N ALA A 19 5.41 -14.12 7.97
CA ALA A 19 4.35 -14.43 7.01
C ALA A 19 3.54 -15.68 7.41
N GLY A 20 4.22 -16.70 7.94
CA GLY A 20 3.58 -17.89 8.51
C GLY A 20 2.65 -17.57 9.68
N GLN A 21 3.07 -16.67 10.59
CA GLN A 21 2.24 -16.23 11.71
C GLN A 21 0.98 -15.48 11.25
N LEU A 22 1.10 -14.60 10.25
CA LEU A 22 -0.06 -13.92 9.68
C LEU A 22 -1.06 -14.92 9.07
N ARG A 23 -0.58 -15.92 8.34
CA ARG A 23 -1.44 -17.00 7.79
C ARG A 23 -2.16 -17.77 8.88
N ARG A 24 -1.45 -18.17 9.94
CA ARG A 24 -2.04 -18.86 11.10
C ARG A 24 -3.12 -18.03 11.78
N LEU A 25 -2.94 -16.72 11.89
CA LEU A 25 -3.96 -15.82 12.43
C LEU A 25 -5.23 -15.81 11.58
N VAL A 26 -5.08 -15.71 10.26
CA VAL A 26 -6.18 -15.74 9.30
C VAL A 26 -6.91 -17.09 9.36
N ASP A 27 -6.16 -18.20 9.41
CA ASP A 27 -6.72 -19.56 9.48
C ASP A 27 -7.48 -19.82 10.77
N ARG A 28 -6.93 -19.43 11.93
CA ARG A 28 -7.58 -19.59 13.23
C ARG A 28 -8.91 -18.84 13.32
N ARG A 29 -9.04 -17.73 12.59
CA ARG A 29 -10.28 -16.95 12.50
C ARG A 29 -11.19 -17.40 11.36
N GLY A 30 -10.78 -18.41 10.58
CA GLY A 30 -11.55 -18.92 9.44
C GLY A 30 -11.74 -17.90 8.31
N LEU A 31 -10.91 -16.85 8.25
CA LEU A 31 -11.10 -15.75 7.31
C LEU A 31 -10.62 -16.11 5.91
N SER A 32 -11.37 -15.66 4.90
CA SER A 32 -10.88 -15.63 3.52
C SER A 32 -10.00 -14.40 3.31
N ILE A 33 -9.15 -14.40 2.28
CA ILE A 33 -8.33 -13.21 1.96
C ILE A 33 -9.22 -12.00 1.60
N ALA A 34 -10.38 -12.22 0.97
CA ALA A 34 -11.36 -11.16 0.71
C ALA A 34 -11.90 -10.57 2.02
N ALA A 35 -12.28 -11.41 2.98
CA ALA A 35 -12.75 -10.95 4.28
C ALA A 35 -11.66 -10.18 5.06
N VAL A 36 -10.38 -10.56 4.92
CA VAL A 36 -9.27 -9.81 5.50
C VAL A 36 -9.14 -8.44 4.82
N ALA A 37 -9.21 -8.38 3.49
CA ALA A 37 -9.19 -7.13 2.73
C ALA A 37 -10.31 -6.18 3.18
N ASP A 38 -11.55 -6.68 3.25
CA ASP A 38 -12.72 -5.91 3.63
C ASP A 38 -12.62 -5.36 5.07
N ARG A 39 -12.10 -6.16 6.02
CA ARG A 39 -11.98 -5.77 7.43
C ARG A 39 -10.82 -4.81 7.72
N THR A 40 -9.81 -4.78 6.85
CA THR A 40 -8.58 -3.99 7.08
C THR A 40 -8.47 -2.78 6.18
N GLY A 41 -9.33 -2.65 5.17
CA GLY A 41 -9.30 -1.55 4.19
C GLY A 41 -8.18 -1.66 3.15
N TYR A 42 -7.41 -2.75 3.13
CA TYR A 42 -6.38 -3.00 2.12
C TYR A 42 -6.90 -3.90 1.00
N SER A 43 -6.36 -3.76 -0.21
CA SER A 43 -6.79 -4.59 -1.34
C SER A 43 -6.46 -6.07 -1.14
N ARG A 44 -7.28 -6.95 -1.74
CA ARG A 44 -7.03 -8.40 -1.78
C ARG A 44 -5.64 -8.73 -2.34
N THR A 45 -5.26 -8.09 -3.44
CA THR A 45 -3.95 -8.30 -4.08
C THR A 45 -2.79 -7.92 -3.17
N SER A 46 -2.94 -6.85 -2.38
CA SER A 46 -1.94 -6.46 -1.37
C SER A 46 -1.79 -7.56 -0.33
N TRP A 47 -2.90 -8.04 0.23
CA TRP A 47 -2.89 -9.15 1.20
C TRP A 47 -2.33 -10.45 0.63
N GLU A 48 -2.62 -10.78 -0.62
CA GLU A 48 -2.03 -11.94 -1.29
C GLU A 48 -0.51 -11.81 -1.39
N ARG A 49 0.03 -10.63 -1.69
CA ARG A 49 1.49 -10.42 -1.72
C ARG A 49 2.11 -10.53 -0.34
N TYR A 50 1.48 -9.93 0.67
CA TYR A 50 1.97 -9.95 2.06
C TYR A 50 1.97 -11.36 2.64
N LEU A 51 0.84 -12.05 2.53
CA LEU A 51 0.69 -13.40 3.07
C LEU A 51 1.56 -14.41 2.30
N ASN A 52 1.92 -14.16 1.05
CA ASN A 52 2.86 -14.99 0.31
C ASN A 52 4.34 -14.63 0.54
N GLY A 53 4.64 -13.65 1.40
CA GLY A 53 6.01 -13.19 1.66
C GLY A 53 6.66 -12.50 0.47
N ARG A 54 5.88 -12.10 -0.55
CA ARG A 54 6.38 -11.37 -1.73
C ARG A 54 6.67 -9.90 -1.44
N LEU A 55 6.07 -9.39 -0.38
CA LEU A 55 6.34 -8.11 0.22
C LEU A 55 6.16 -8.27 1.73
N LEU A 56 6.96 -7.55 2.50
CA LEU A 56 6.64 -7.36 3.90
C LEU A 56 5.38 -6.48 4.02
N ALA A 57 4.44 -6.90 4.87
CA ALA A 57 3.25 -6.10 5.15
C ALA A 57 3.67 -4.79 5.84
N PRO A 58 3.14 -3.62 5.43
CA PRO A 58 3.41 -2.39 6.15
C PRO A 58 2.83 -2.48 7.57
N LYS A 59 3.46 -1.80 8.54
CA LYS A 59 3.03 -1.81 9.95
C LYS A 59 1.53 -1.55 10.14
N GLY A 60 0.96 -0.61 9.39
CA GLY A 60 -0.47 -0.32 9.42
C GLY A 60 -1.37 -1.51 9.06
N ALA A 61 -0.98 -2.32 8.07
CA ALA A 61 -1.72 -3.53 7.70
C ALA A 61 -1.63 -4.60 8.80
N VAL A 62 -0.48 -4.71 9.45
CA VAL A 62 -0.26 -5.64 10.56
C VAL A 62 -1.13 -5.29 11.77
N VAL A 63 -1.19 -4.00 12.12
CA VAL A 63 -2.06 -3.48 13.18
C VAL A 63 -3.53 -3.74 12.84
N ALA A 64 -3.98 -3.39 11.64
CA ALA A 64 -5.36 -3.62 11.20
C ALA A 64 -5.74 -5.11 11.24
N LEU A 65 -4.81 -6.02 10.91
CA LEU A 65 -5.05 -7.46 11.03
C LEU A 65 -5.11 -7.91 12.50
N ALA A 66 -4.27 -7.36 13.38
CA ALA A 66 -4.32 -7.66 14.81
C ALA A 66 -5.70 -7.29 15.37
N GLU A 67 -6.21 -6.11 15.05
CA GLU A 67 -7.55 -5.64 15.43
C GLU A 67 -8.65 -6.54 14.84
N ALA A 68 -8.63 -6.78 13.53
CA ALA A 68 -9.63 -7.60 12.83
C ALA A 68 -9.68 -9.06 13.31
N THR A 69 -8.60 -9.55 13.92
CA THR A 69 -8.47 -10.91 14.46
C THR A 69 -8.48 -10.94 15.99
N GLY A 70 -8.68 -9.81 16.68
CA GLY A 70 -8.66 -9.73 18.16
C GLY A 70 -7.38 -10.30 18.77
N THR A 71 -6.23 -10.05 18.14
CA THR A 71 -4.90 -10.51 18.58
C THR A 71 -4.13 -9.35 19.19
N SER A 72 -3.24 -9.65 20.14
CA SER A 72 -2.36 -8.63 20.73
C SER A 72 -1.53 -7.91 19.66
N GLN A 73 -1.84 -6.62 19.47
CA GLN A 73 -1.14 -5.73 18.55
C GLN A 73 0.34 -5.56 18.94
N ALA A 74 0.62 -5.47 20.24
CA ALA A 74 1.98 -5.32 20.75
C ALA A 74 2.87 -6.50 20.33
N HIS A 75 2.42 -7.73 20.59
CA HIS A 75 3.17 -8.93 20.22
C HIS A 75 3.38 -9.03 18.70
N LEU A 76 2.33 -8.79 17.91
CA LEU A 76 2.44 -8.88 16.45
C LEU A 76 3.36 -7.79 15.87
N THR A 77 3.36 -6.60 16.47
CA THR A 77 4.25 -5.50 16.09
C THR A 77 5.70 -5.83 16.43
N THR A 78 5.99 -6.41 17.60
CA THR A 78 7.36 -6.84 17.94
C THR A 78 7.90 -7.87 16.95
N MET A 79 7.08 -8.84 16.54
CA MET A 79 7.48 -9.79 15.48
C MET A 79 7.71 -9.08 14.14
N TRP A 80 6.86 -8.11 13.78
CA TRP A 80 7.03 -7.33 12.56
C TRP A 80 8.35 -6.57 12.55
N GLU A 81 8.77 -5.98 13.67
CA GLU A 81 10.03 -5.23 13.75
C GLU A 81 11.27 -6.11 13.55
N LEU A 82 11.21 -7.40 13.89
CA LEU A 82 12.27 -8.36 13.58
C LEU A 82 12.30 -8.68 12.09
N ALA A 83 11.13 -8.90 11.50
CA ALA A 83 10.99 -9.17 10.07
C ALA A 83 11.39 -7.96 9.20
N GLU A 84 11.06 -6.74 9.63
CA GLU A 84 11.46 -5.49 8.96
C GLU A 84 12.98 -5.34 8.92
N ARG A 85 13.67 -5.56 10.05
CA ARG A 85 15.14 -5.55 10.07
C ARG A 85 15.74 -6.61 9.15
N ALA A 86 15.15 -7.80 9.08
CA ALA A 86 15.59 -8.85 8.17
C ALA A 86 15.37 -8.47 6.69
N TRP A 87 14.22 -7.86 6.40
CA TRP A 87 13.87 -7.33 5.08
C TRP A 87 14.87 -6.25 4.66
N SER A 88 15.11 -5.23 5.49
CA SER A 88 16.07 -4.17 5.19
C SER A 88 17.51 -4.67 4.96
N ARG A 89 17.95 -5.74 5.66
CA ARG A 89 19.27 -6.37 5.42
C ARG A 89 19.34 -7.14 4.10
N SER A 90 18.21 -7.62 3.61
CA SER A 90 18.11 -8.43 2.38
C SER A 90 17.92 -7.55 1.13
N GLU A 91 17.40 -6.34 1.31
CA GLU A 91 17.12 -5.36 0.26
C GLU A 91 18.31 -4.53 -0.30
N PRO A 92 19.59 -4.57 0.15
CA PRO A 92 20.67 -3.95 -0.64
C PRO A 92 20.96 -4.70 -1.96
N ARG A 93 20.17 -5.73 -2.29
CA ARG A 93 20.16 -6.46 -3.58
C ARG A 93 19.05 -6.00 -4.54
N GLN A 94 18.09 -5.19 -4.12
CA GLN A 94 16.97 -4.70 -4.96
C GLN A 94 17.09 -3.21 -5.34
N ASP A 95 18.27 -2.64 -5.19
CA ASP A 95 18.54 -1.23 -5.41
C ASP A 95 18.40 -0.81 -6.89
N MET A 96 18.03 0.46 -7.10
CA MET A 96 17.81 1.15 -8.38
C MET A 96 16.49 0.90 -9.14
N THR A 97 15.34 1.15 -8.53
CA THR A 97 14.36 2.11 -9.13
C THR A 97 13.37 2.64 -8.07
N VAL A 98 13.80 3.19 -6.93
CA VAL A 98 12.97 4.15 -6.16
C VAL A 98 13.77 4.77 -5.00
N LEU A 99 14.31 5.97 -5.20
CA LEU A 99 14.03 7.09 -4.29
C LEU A 99 14.50 8.41 -4.92
N SER A 100 13.53 9.30 -5.15
CA SER A 100 13.64 10.74 -4.86
C SER A 100 14.96 11.46 -5.13
N VAL A 101 15.11 12.00 -6.33
CA VAL A 101 15.66 13.36 -6.50
C VAL A 101 14.63 14.19 -7.27
N ARG A 102 13.79 14.92 -6.54
CA ARG A 102 13.18 16.16 -7.04
C ARG A 102 13.71 17.30 -6.18
N ILE A 103 14.70 18.01 -6.70
CA ILE A 103 14.97 19.37 -6.27
C ILE A 103 13.86 20.23 -6.91
N PRO A 104 13.00 20.93 -6.15
CA PRO A 104 12.10 21.92 -6.73
C PRO A 104 12.94 23.14 -7.13
N GLY A 105 13.26 23.24 -8.42
CA GLY A 105 13.75 24.48 -9.01
C GLY A 105 12.59 25.44 -9.20
N THR A 106 12.56 26.47 -8.35
CA THR A 106 11.70 27.66 -8.37
C THR A 106 11.94 28.51 -9.63
N GLY A 107 10.89 29.15 -10.17
CA GLY A 107 10.96 30.21 -11.19
C GLY A 107 9.87 30.04 -12.26
N ASP A 108 8.68 30.63 -12.14
CA ASP A 108 8.31 32.05 -12.37
C ASP A 108 7.78 32.32 -13.80
N THR A 109 6.52 32.78 -13.83
CA THR A 109 5.83 33.73 -14.71
C THR A 109 5.98 33.73 -16.25
N GLY A 110 4.81 33.61 -16.91
CA GLY A 110 4.41 34.49 -18.02
C GLY A 110 4.32 33.88 -19.43
N GLY A 111 3.16 34.03 -20.10
CA GLY A 111 3.09 33.85 -21.57
C GLY A 111 1.74 33.50 -22.18
N THR A 112 1.01 34.54 -22.58
CA THR A 112 -0.24 34.67 -23.35
C THR A 112 -0.35 33.93 -24.70
N GLY A 113 -1.59 33.55 -25.06
CA GLY A 113 -2.14 33.41 -26.44
C GLY A 113 -2.24 31.97 -26.96
N GLY A 114 -3.30 31.49 -27.63
CA GLY A 114 -4.57 32.01 -28.16
C GLY A 114 -5.27 30.87 -28.94
N GLU A 115 -6.56 31.02 -29.27
CA GLU A 115 -7.41 30.31 -30.28
C GLU A 115 -7.33 28.75 -30.42
N GLY A 116 -8.40 27.96 -30.57
CA GLY A 116 -9.82 28.18 -30.76
C GLY A 116 -10.54 26.86 -31.15
N ILE A 117 -11.88 26.86 -31.02
CA ILE A 117 -12.90 26.09 -31.78
C ILE A 117 -13.08 24.56 -31.49
N SER A 118 -14.18 24.24 -30.79
CA SER A 118 -14.98 22.98 -30.86
C SER A 118 -15.98 23.05 -32.05
N PRO A 119 -16.74 22.00 -32.49
CA PRO A 119 -17.12 20.73 -31.82
C PRO A 119 -17.14 19.48 -32.75
N GLY A 120 -17.47 18.30 -32.21
CA GLY A 120 -17.89 17.15 -33.03
C GLY A 120 -17.99 15.83 -32.27
N ASP A 121 -19.17 15.52 -31.73
CA ASP A 121 -19.62 14.17 -31.36
C ASP A 121 -20.65 13.73 -32.43
N PRO A 122 -20.68 12.44 -32.86
CA PRO A 122 -21.49 11.51 -32.10
C PRO A 122 -20.97 10.06 -32.04
N ALA A 123 -21.01 9.51 -30.82
CA ALA A 123 -21.55 8.19 -30.45
C ALA A 123 -21.34 6.99 -31.41
N ALA A 124 -20.30 6.20 -31.13
CA ALA A 124 -20.37 4.74 -31.19
C ALA A 124 -19.40 4.15 -30.16
N SER A 125 -19.86 4.15 -28.92
CA SER A 125 -19.32 3.31 -27.85
C SER A 125 -19.45 1.85 -28.26
N LEU A 126 -18.32 1.14 -28.36
CA LEU A 126 -18.08 -0.17 -27.74
C LEU A 126 -16.76 -0.77 -28.26
N ARG A 127 -15.86 -1.04 -27.30
CA ARG A 127 -14.65 -1.89 -27.37
C ARG A 127 -13.34 -1.17 -27.70
N SER A 128 -12.97 -0.21 -26.85
CA SER A 128 -11.55 0.12 -26.65
C SER A 128 -10.82 -1.03 -25.93
N THR A 129 -10.03 -1.75 -26.73
CA THR A 129 -8.60 -1.98 -26.51
C THR A 129 -7.99 -1.51 -25.17
N GLY A 130 -7.17 -2.38 -24.56
CA GLY A 130 -6.09 -1.90 -23.68
C GLY A 130 -5.82 -2.63 -22.37
N ARG A 131 -5.94 -3.96 -22.27
CA ARG A 131 -5.64 -4.71 -21.02
C ARG A 131 -4.15 -4.85 -20.67
N ARG A 132 -3.27 -3.95 -21.12
CA ARG A 132 -1.84 -3.96 -20.75
C ARG A 132 -1.27 -2.54 -20.80
N ARG A 133 -1.27 -1.87 -19.64
CA ARG A 133 -0.40 -0.76 -19.18
C ARG A 133 -1.25 0.27 -18.44
N ARG A 134 -0.75 0.68 -17.27
CA ARG A 134 -1.21 1.79 -16.40
C ARG A 134 -2.36 1.46 -15.43
N GLN A 135 -2.00 0.87 -14.28
CA GLN A 135 -2.59 1.25 -12.98
C GLN A 135 -1.47 1.28 -11.91
N ALA A 136 -0.38 1.96 -12.26
CA ALA A 136 0.31 2.79 -11.27
C ALA A 136 -0.51 4.09 -11.20
N VAL A 137 -0.60 4.70 -10.02
CA VAL A 137 -1.52 5.80 -9.66
C VAL A 137 -2.91 5.30 -9.29
N LEU A 138 -3.09 4.91 -8.02
CA LEU A 138 -4.28 5.18 -7.20
C LEU A 138 -4.00 4.67 -5.77
N LEU A 139 -3.00 5.27 -5.13
CA LEU A 139 -2.80 5.24 -3.66
C LEU A 139 -2.00 6.49 -3.22
N ALA A 140 -2.18 7.61 -3.94
CA ALA A 140 -1.55 8.89 -3.63
C ALA A 140 -2.55 9.95 -3.12
N GLY A 141 -3.86 9.66 -3.08
CA GLY A 141 -4.88 10.63 -2.67
C GLY A 141 -5.17 10.65 -1.16
N VAL A 142 -5.12 9.50 -0.49
CA VAL A 142 -5.63 9.38 0.89
C VAL A 142 -4.65 9.97 1.91
N VAL A 143 -3.34 9.85 1.70
CA VAL A 143 -2.32 10.45 2.58
C VAL A 143 -2.26 11.97 2.42
N GLY A 144 -2.46 12.48 1.20
CA GLY A 144 -2.52 13.92 0.94
C GLY A 144 -3.72 14.59 1.61
N ALA A 145 -4.90 13.97 1.55
CA ALA A 145 -6.10 14.50 2.20
C ALA A 145 -5.97 14.52 3.74
N LEU A 146 -5.36 13.50 4.35
CA LEU A 146 -5.15 13.43 5.80
C LEU A 146 -4.15 14.47 6.32
N LEU A 147 -3.09 14.77 5.55
CA LEU A 147 -2.12 15.80 5.93
C LEU A 147 -2.66 17.23 5.79
N VAL A 148 -3.48 17.50 4.78
CA VAL A 148 -4.16 18.80 4.64
C VAL A 148 -5.14 19.03 5.78
N LEU A 149 -5.88 18.00 6.21
CA LEU A 149 -6.83 18.11 7.31
C LEU A 149 -6.13 18.35 8.66
N ALA A 150 -4.98 17.71 8.91
CA ALA A 150 -4.18 17.94 10.11
C ALA A 150 -3.57 19.36 10.15
N ALA A 151 -3.12 19.88 9.00
CA ALA A 151 -2.57 21.23 8.91
C ALA A 151 -3.62 22.33 9.14
N VAL A 152 -4.84 22.14 8.63
CA VAL A 152 -5.96 23.08 8.84
C VAL A 152 -6.38 23.14 10.32
N VAL A 153 -6.38 22.00 11.03
CA VAL A 153 -6.74 21.95 12.45
C VAL A 153 -5.67 22.61 13.34
N LEU A 154 -4.39 22.51 12.96
CA LEU A 154 -3.28 23.16 13.68
C LEU A 154 -3.20 24.67 13.46
N LEU A 155 -3.66 25.17 12.30
CA LEU A 155 -3.69 26.60 12.01
C LEU A 155 -4.93 27.30 12.57
N ALA A 156 -5.96 26.56 12.96
CA ALA A 156 -7.22 27.08 13.49
C ALA A 156 -7.47 26.78 14.99
N GLY A 157 -6.48 26.23 15.71
CA GLY A 157 -6.56 25.97 17.15
C GLY A 157 -6.08 27.15 18.01
N PRO A 158 -6.75 27.47 19.13
CA PRO A 158 -6.82 28.82 19.70
C PRO A 158 -5.55 29.24 20.43
N GLY A 159 -5.18 30.51 20.24
CA GLY A 159 -4.18 31.18 21.05
C GLY A 159 -4.57 31.22 22.52
N HIS A 160 -3.60 30.92 23.37
CA HIS A 160 -3.54 31.31 24.76
C HIS A 160 -2.11 31.72 25.08
#